data_AF-A0AAW2LVK7-F1
#
_entry.id   AF-A0AAW2LVK7-F1
#
_cell.length_a   1.000
_cell.length_b   1.000
_cell.length_c   1.000
_cell.angle_alpha   90.00
_cell.angle_beta   90.00
_cell.angle_gamma   90.00
#
_symmetry.space_group_name_H-M   'P 1'
#
loop_
_entity.id
_entity.type
_entity.pdbx_description
1 polymer ?
#
loop_
_entity_poly.entity_id
_entity_poly.type
_entity_poly.pdbx_seq_one_letter_code
_entity_poly.pdbx_strand_id
1 'polypeptide(L)'
;MLKFLSKVKIEFNALDPRLASCMEFLAQCNARKAKESNPSCQVQVKRRTDDFPPKITVTFVNGVEETFDATSTPAQHIRNLILEKGQYLETEQMFREAGEKWPVVIPDEELQQPFTGIKVMDFLPIVLGFVLMEFALC
;
A
#
# COMPACT_ATOMS: atom_id res chain seq x y z
N MET A 1 -2.47 -1.18 5.57
CA MET A 1 -3.17 0.08 5.26
C MET A 1 -2.74 1.15 6.24
N LEU A 2 -3.11 1.08 7.53
CA LEU A 2 -2.77 2.13 8.50
C LEU A 2 -1.26 2.32 8.76
N LYS A 3 -0.41 1.31 8.49
CA LYS A 3 1.06 1.45 8.58
C LYS A 3 1.65 2.66 7.83
N PHE A 4 0.99 3.12 6.77
CA PHE A 4 1.45 4.24 5.94
C PHE A 4 0.85 5.59 6.34
N LEU A 5 -0.10 5.60 7.26
CA LEU A 5 -0.90 6.79 7.60
C LEU A 5 -0.57 7.27 9.01
N SER A 6 -0.47 8.59 9.18
CA SER A 6 -0.41 9.25 10.49
C SER A 6 -1.81 9.63 11.00
N LYS A 7 -2.71 9.99 10.08
CA LYS A 7 -4.07 10.44 10.41
C LYS A 7 -5.07 10.05 9.32
N VAL A 8 -6.29 9.75 9.75
CA VAL A 8 -7.47 9.53 8.91
C VAL A 8 -8.59 10.41 9.44
N LYS A 9 -9.23 11.19 8.57
CA LYS A 9 -10.37 12.03 8.90
C LYS A 9 -11.52 11.71 7.95
N ILE A 10 -12.62 11.22 8.50
CA ILE A 10 -13.82 10.86 7.75
C ILE A 10 -14.90 11.90 8.07
N GLU A 11 -15.36 12.63 7.08
CA GLU A 11 -16.39 13.67 7.25
C GLU A 11 -17.62 13.32 6.42
N PHE A 12 -18.78 13.20 7.07
CA PHE A 12 -20.04 12.88 6.39
C PHE A 12 -21.25 13.44 7.16
N ASN A 13 -22.36 13.64 6.45
CA ASN A 13 -23.65 13.86 7.08
C ASN A 13 -24.32 12.50 7.34
N ALA A 14 -24.80 12.28 8.58
CA ALA A 14 -25.41 11.01 8.97
C ALA A 14 -26.73 10.70 8.24
N LEU A 15 -27.35 11.71 7.64
CA LEU A 15 -28.58 11.58 6.84
C LEU A 15 -28.29 11.35 5.34
N ASP A 16 -27.03 11.45 4.90
CA ASP A 16 -26.68 11.27 3.49
C ASP A 16 -26.70 9.77 3.12
N PRO A 17 -27.54 9.33 2.15
CA PRO A 17 -27.61 7.92 1.76
C PRO A 17 -26.31 7.38 1.15
N ARG A 18 -25.39 8.26 0.72
CA ARG A 18 -24.11 7.90 0.07
C ARG A 18 -23.00 7.57 1.07
N LEU A 19 -23.27 7.56 2.38
CA LEU A 19 -22.25 7.34 3.42
C LEU A 19 -21.70 5.90 3.51
N ALA A 20 -22.24 4.95 2.74
CA ALA A 20 -21.87 3.54 2.80
C ALA A 20 -20.35 3.31 2.70
N SER A 21 -19.68 3.94 1.73
CA SER A 21 -18.23 3.83 1.55
C SER A 21 -17.44 4.40 2.74
N CYS A 22 -17.90 5.49 3.36
CA CYS A 22 -17.28 6.01 4.58
C CYS A 22 -17.36 5.02 5.74
N MET A 23 -18.51 4.36 5.91
CA MET A 23 -18.72 3.41 7.00
C MET A 23 -17.92 2.14 6.81
N GLU A 24 -17.86 1.63 5.58
CA GLU A 24 -17.02 0.48 5.27
C GLU A 24 -15.54 0.81 5.49
N PHE A 25 -15.08 1.97 5.03
CA PHE A 25 -13.69 2.40 5.25
C PHE A 25 -13.37 2.57 6.74
N LEU A 26 -14.29 3.16 7.51
CA LEU A 26 -14.16 3.27 8.97
C LEU A 26 -14.06 1.89 9.64
N ALA A 27 -14.85 0.90 9.20
CA ALA A 27 -14.77 -0.46 9.69
C ALA A 27 -13.40 -1.09 9.37
N GLN A 28 -12.87 -0.86 8.17
CA GLN A 28 -11.53 -1.32 7.78
C GLN A 28 -10.43 -0.68 8.64
N CYS A 29 -10.50 0.63 8.94
CA CYS A 29 -9.58 1.29 9.86
C CYS A 29 -9.68 0.72 11.29
N ASN A 30 -10.87 0.30 11.71
CA ASN A 30 -11.08 -0.25 13.04
C ASN A 30 -10.73 -1.73 13.20
N ALA A 31 -10.48 -2.44 12.10
CA ALA A 31 -10.11 -3.85 12.13
C ALA A 31 -8.84 -4.07 12.99
N ARG A 32 -8.82 -5.14 13.78
CA ARG A 32 -7.71 -5.46 14.71
C ARG A 32 -6.35 -5.43 14.01
N LYS A 33 -6.22 -6.12 12.88
CA LYS A 33 -5.00 -6.16 12.06
C LYS A 33 -4.56 -4.77 11.58
N ALA A 34 -5.50 -3.87 11.29
CA ALA A 34 -5.19 -2.52 10.88
C ALA A 34 -4.62 -1.71 12.05
N LYS A 35 -5.26 -1.76 13.23
CA LYS A 35 -4.79 -1.06 14.44
C LYS A 35 -3.43 -1.59 14.92
N GLU A 36 -3.22 -2.90 14.88
CA GLU A 36 -1.93 -3.51 15.23
C GLU A 36 -0.81 -3.06 14.29
N SER A 37 -1.11 -2.82 13.01
CA SER A 37 -0.11 -2.33 12.06
C SER A 37 0.37 -0.91 12.34
N ASN A 38 -0.45 -0.09 13.00
CA ASN A 38 -0.08 1.26 13.43
C ASN A 38 -1.00 1.77 14.55
N PRO A 39 -0.61 1.61 15.83
CA PRO A 39 -1.42 2.06 16.96
C PRO A 39 -1.40 3.59 17.15
N SER A 40 -0.45 4.32 16.54
CA SER A 40 -0.37 5.78 16.67
C SER A 40 -1.21 6.53 15.64
N CYS A 41 -1.72 5.84 14.61
CA CYS A 41 -2.57 6.45 13.58
C CYS A 41 -3.88 6.99 14.19
N GLN A 42 -4.12 8.29 14.03
CA GLN A 42 -5.32 8.94 14.56
C GLN A 42 -6.49 8.79 13.58
N VAL A 43 -7.55 8.08 13.99
CA VAL A 43 -8.78 7.97 13.19
C VAL A 43 -9.85 8.90 13.78
N GLN A 44 -10.21 9.94 13.03
CA GLN A 44 -11.19 10.97 13.42
C GLN A 44 -12.43 10.87 12.54
N VAL A 45 -13.61 10.94 13.17
CA VAL A 45 -14.89 10.96 12.48
C VAL A 45 -15.60 12.27 12.81
N LYS A 46 -15.91 13.07 11.79
CA LYS A 46 -16.67 14.31 11.94
C LYS A 46 -18.03 14.17 11.27
N ARG A 47 -19.07 14.11 12.10
CA ARG A 47 -20.45 14.17 11.62
C ARG A 47 -20.79 15.62 11.31
N ARG A 48 -21.20 15.89 10.09
CA ARG A 48 -21.66 17.22 9.65
C ARG A 48 -23.18 17.23 9.54
N THR A 49 -23.76 18.43 9.55
CA THR A 49 -25.19 18.68 9.31
C THR A 49 -25.43 19.41 7.99
N ASP A 50 -24.36 19.64 7.23
CA ASP A 50 -24.39 20.28 5.92
C ASP A 50 -24.72 19.26 4.82
N ASP A 51 -25.10 19.75 3.64
CA ASP A 51 -25.40 18.90 2.47
C ASP A 51 -24.15 18.60 1.62
N PHE A 52 -22.96 18.72 2.23
CA PHE A 52 -21.71 18.45 1.52
C PHE A 52 -21.49 16.94 1.37
N PRO A 53 -20.99 16.48 0.21
CA PRO A 53 -20.67 15.07 -0.01
C PRO A 53 -19.73 14.48 1.05
N PRO A 54 -19.90 13.20 1.41
CA PRO A 54 -18.99 12.48 2.29
C PRO A 54 -17.57 12.45 1.69
N LYS A 55 -16.58 12.69 2.53
CA LYS A 55 -15.17 12.72 2.14
C LYS A 55 -14.29 11.99 3.13
N ILE A 56 -13.22 11.40 2.63
CA ILE A 56 -12.20 10.73 3.41
C ILE A 56 -10.88 11.45 3.15
N THR A 57 -10.32 12.07 4.18
CA THR A 57 -8.98 12.67 4.12
C THR A 57 -8.01 11.77 4.87
N VAL A 58 -6.89 11.44 4.23
CA VAL A 58 -5.80 10.68 4.84
C VAL A 58 -4.53 11.52 4.84
N THR A 59 -3.76 11.40 5.90
CA THR A 59 -2.44 12.01 6.04
C THR A 59 -1.44 10.88 6.14
N PHE A 60 -0.48 10.83 5.23
CA PHE A 60 0.59 9.84 5.24
C PHE A 60 1.62 10.16 6.33
N VAL A 61 2.47 9.18 6.68
CA VAL A 61 3.52 9.35 7.70
C VAL A 61 4.57 10.40 7.33
N ASN A 62 4.73 10.70 6.03
CA ASN A 62 5.60 11.75 5.52
C ASN A 62 4.92 13.15 5.52
N GLY A 63 3.68 13.26 6.00
CA GLY A 63 2.93 14.52 6.05
C GLY A 63 2.13 14.85 4.78
N VAL A 64 2.21 14.05 3.73
CA VAL A 64 1.39 14.25 2.52
C VAL A 64 -0.08 13.99 2.86
N GLU A 65 -0.96 14.93 2.50
CA GLU A 65 -2.41 14.78 2.66
C GLU A 65 -3.09 14.47 1.32
N GLU A 66 -4.12 13.62 1.38
CA GLU A 66 -4.93 13.28 0.23
C GLU A 66 -6.39 13.16 0.63
N THR A 67 -7.28 13.68 -0.21
CA THR A 67 -8.72 13.65 0.03
C THR A 67 -9.41 12.90 -1.09
N PHE A 68 -10.19 11.89 -0.70
CA PHE A 68 -10.98 11.06 -1.59
C PHE A 68 -12.46 11.42 -1.48
N ASP A 69 -13.13 11.46 -2.63
CA ASP A 69 -14.59 11.53 -2.69
C ASP A 69 -15.17 10.15 -2.39
N ALA A 70 -15.87 10.04 -1.25
CA ALA A 70 -16.46 8.79 -0.80
C ALA A 70 -17.85 8.52 -1.39
N THR A 71 -18.38 9.40 -2.25
CA THR A 71 -19.66 9.16 -2.93
C THR A 71 -19.53 8.22 -4.13
N SER A 72 -18.55 8.46 -4.99
CA SER A 72 -18.33 7.71 -6.22
C SER A 72 -17.28 6.61 -6.07
N THR A 73 -16.49 6.65 -5.00
CA THR A 73 -15.33 5.78 -4.85
C THR A 73 -15.58 4.74 -3.75
N PRO A 74 -15.59 3.44 -4.08
CA PRO A 74 -15.76 2.37 -3.10
C PRO A 74 -14.63 2.36 -2.06
N ALA A 75 -14.94 2.00 -0.81
CA ALA A 75 -13.97 1.93 0.27
C ALA A 75 -12.77 1.01 -0.03
N GLN A 76 -13.01 -0.12 -0.70
CA GLN A 76 -11.95 -1.04 -1.13
C GLN A 76 -10.98 -0.38 -2.13
N HIS A 77 -11.52 0.44 -3.04
CA HIS A 77 -10.69 1.14 -4.01
C HIS A 77 -9.82 2.19 -3.32
N ILE A 78 -10.41 2.99 -2.41
CA ILE A 78 -9.67 3.96 -1.58
C ILE A 78 -8.55 3.26 -0.79
N ARG A 79 -8.84 2.10 -0.19
CA ARG A 79 -7.84 1.28 0.50
C ARG A 79 -6.67 0.90 -0.42
N ASN A 80 -6.95 0.48 -1.65
CA ASN A 80 -5.92 0.08 -2.60
C ASN A 80 -5.05 1.27 -3.01
N LEU A 81 -5.67 2.42 -3.32
CA LEU A 81 -4.94 3.66 -3.62
C LEU A 81 -3.99 4.05 -2.48
N ILE A 82 -4.44 3.94 -1.23
CA ILE A 82 -3.60 4.21 -0.05
C ILE A 82 -2.43 3.21 0.04
N LEU A 83 -2.65 1.94 -0.26
CA LEU A 83 -1.60 0.91 -0.22
C LEU A 83 -0.55 1.16 -1.30
N GLU A 84 -0.99 1.41 -2.54
CA GLU A 84 -0.11 1.68 -3.68
C GLU A 84 0.72 2.93 -3.44
N LYS A 85 0.08 4.04 -3.03
CA LYS A 85 0.80 5.28 -2.72
C LYS A 85 1.71 5.13 -1.51
N GLY A 86 1.28 4.41 -0.48
CA GLY A 86 2.10 4.12 0.70
C GLY A 86 3.38 3.36 0.34
N GLN A 87 3.30 2.35 -0.53
CA GLN A 87 4.46 1.61 -1.03
C GLN A 87 5.38 2.49 -1.89
N TYR A 88 4.81 3.35 -2.73
CA TYR A 88 5.59 4.30 -3.52
C TYR A 88 6.42 5.24 -2.62
N LEU A 89 5.80 5.80 -1.58
CA LEU A 89 6.46 6.70 -0.62
C LEU A 89 7.51 5.98 0.24
N GLU A 90 7.23 4.74 0.67
CA GLU A 90 8.18 3.89 1.41
C GLU A 90 9.40 3.57 0.54
N THR A 91 9.20 3.27 -0.75
CA THR A 91 10.29 3.00 -1.70
C THR A 91 11.12 4.25 -1.97
N GLU A 92 10.46 5.37 -2.24
CA GLU A 92 11.14 6.66 -2.38
C GLU A 92 12.04 6.97 -1.17
N GLN A 93 11.55 6.72 0.04
CA GLN A 93 12.31 6.93 1.26
C GLN A 93 13.54 6.01 1.34
N MET A 94 13.41 4.72 0.99
CA MET A 94 14.56 3.80 0.95
C MET A 94 15.65 4.27 -0.01
N PHE A 95 15.30 4.76 -1.20
CA PHE A 95 16.28 5.29 -2.16
C PHE A 95 16.95 6.56 -1.64
N ARG A 96 16.16 7.47 -1.05
CA ARG A 96 16.69 8.71 -0.44
C ARG A 96 17.66 8.41 0.70
N GLU A 97 17.37 7.41 1.54
CA GLU A 97 18.24 6.98 2.64
C GLU A 97 19.55 6.34 2.14
N ALA A 98 19.52 5.66 0.99
CA ALA A 98 20.72 5.15 0.33
C ALA A 98 21.54 6.24 -0.41
N GLY A 99 21.02 7.48 -0.50
CA GLY A 99 21.64 8.56 -1.27
C GLY A 99 21.43 8.46 -2.79
N GLU A 100 20.52 7.59 -3.21
CA GLU A 100 20.20 7.33 -4.63
C GLU A 100 19.04 8.20 -5.11
N LYS A 101 18.99 8.46 -6.41
CA LYS A 101 17.91 9.25 -7.03
C LYS A 101 16.64 8.40 -7.19
N TRP A 102 15.50 9.00 -6.87
CA TRP A 102 14.17 8.43 -7.11
C TRP A 102 13.32 9.39 -7.97
N PRO A 103 12.54 8.90 -8.96
CA PRO A 103 12.49 7.51 -9.43
C PRO A 103 13.78 7.12 -10.16
N VAL A 104 14.08 5.82 -10.19
CA VAL A 104 15.21 5.29 -10.97
C VAL A 104 14.90 5.50 -12.44
N VAL A 105 15.63 6.40 -13.09
CA VAL A 105 15.58 6.59 -14.54
C VAL A 105 16.68 5.72 -15.13
N ILE A 106 16.30 4.70 -15.89
CA ILE A 106 17.24 3.87 -16.64
C ILE A 106 17.69 4.69 -17.85
N PRO A 107 18.99 4.95 -18.05
CA PRO A 107 19.48 5.68 -19.21
C PRO A 107 19.22 4.88 -20.50
N ASP A 108 18.99 5.59 -21.61
CA ASP A 108 18.63 4.99 -22.91
C ASP A 108 19.72 4.03 -23.43
N GLU A 109 20.99 4.29 -23.07
CA GLU A 109 22.13 3.46 -23.43
C GLU A 109 22.11 2.08 -22.75
N GLU A 110 21.55 1.97 -21.53
CA GLU A 110 21.38 0.69 -20.83
C GLU A 110 20.22 -0.14 -21.40
N LEU A 111 19.17 0.52 -21.92
CA LEU A 111 18.04 -0.17 -22.56
C LEU A 111 18.43 -0.86 -23.87
N GLN A 112 19.46 -0.35 -24.57
CA GLN A 112 19.95 -0.92 -25.83
C GLN A 112 20.92 -2.08 -25.63
N GLN A 113 21.38 -2.35 -24.40
CA GLN A 113 22.25 -3.48 -24.14
C GLN A 113 21.43 -4.78 -24.25
N PRO A 114 21.90 -5.79 -25.01
CA PRO A 114 21.26 -7.09 -24.99
C PRO A 114 21.35 -7.64 -23.57
N PHE A 115 20.20 -7.84 -22.92
CA PHE A 115 20.12 -8.42 -21.59
C PHE A 115 20.69 -9.84 -21.66
N THR A 116 21.96 -10.00 -21.26
CA THR A 116 22.54 -11.34 -21.05
C THR A 116 21.88 -11.87 -19.78
N GLY A 117 20.74 -12.53 -19.97
CA GLY A 117 19.90 -13.04 -18.90
C GLY A 117 20.72 -13.74 -17.83
N ILE A 118 20.27 -13.56 -16.59
CA ILE A 118 20.75 -14.25 -15.38
C ILE A 118 21.22 -15.64 -15.79
N LYS A 119 22.53 -15.87 -15.74
CA LYS A 119 23.06 -17.22 -15.92
C LYS A 119 22.39 -18.03 -14.83
N VAL A 120 21.55 -18.99 -15.23
CA VAL A 120 21.07 -20.07 -14.37
C VAL A 120 22.31 -20.89 -14.03
N MET A 121 23.13 -20.36 -13.12
CA MET A 121 24.34 -20.98 -12.63
C MET A 121 23.92 -22.16 -11.78
N ASP A 122 23.95 -23.33 -12.39
CA ASP A 122 24.58 -24.53 -11.82
C ASP A 122 24.05 -25.05 -10.48
N PHE A 123 22.72 -25.08 -10.29
CA PHE A 123 22.08 -25.84 -9.20
C PHE A 123 21.59 -27.25 -9.61
N LEU A 124 22.07 -27.79 -10.75
CA LEU A 124 21.57 -29.08 -11.26
C LEU A 124 22.27 -30.36 -10.75
N PRO A 125 23.43 -30.39 -10.04
CA PRO A 125 23.89 -31.66 -9.47
C PRO A 125 23.42 -31.88 -8.03
N ILE A 126 23.08 -30.84 -7.26
CA ILE A 126 22.73 -31.00 -5.84
C ILE A 126 21.30 -31.56 -5.66
N VAL A 127 20.36 -31.15 -6.50
CA VAL A 127 18.97 -31.64 -6.42
C VAL A 127 18.85 -33.07 -6.99
N LEU A 128 19.62 -33.42 -8.03
CA LEU A 128 19.63 -34.79 -8.56
C LEU A 128 20.24 -35.80 -7.57
N GLY A 129 21.24 -35.38 -6.77
CA GLY A 129 21.86 -36.23 -5.75
C GLY A 129 20.94 -36.56 -4.57
N PHE A 130 20.09 -35.62 -4.15
CA PHE A 130 19.13 -35.85 -3.06
C PHE A 130 17.98 -36.78 -3.48
N VAL A 131 17.48 -36.63 -4.72
CA VAL A 131 16.40 -37.49 -5.24
C VAL A 131 16.88 -38.92 -5.49
N LEU A 132 18.12 -39.13 -5.94
CA LEU A 132 18.67 -40.48 -6.15
C LEU A 132 19.01 -41.23 -4.85
N MET A 133 19.28 -40.54 -3.74
CA MET A 133 19.60 -41.18 -2.46
C MET A 133 18.34 -41.69 -1.73
N GLU A 134 17.17 -41.05 -1.90
CA GLU A 134 15.92 -41.56 -1.31
C GLU A 134 15.33 -42.75 -2.08
N PHE A 135 15.61 -42.92 -3.37
CA PHE A 135 15.17 -44.09 -4.15
C PHE A 135 16.04 -45.34 -3.98
N ALA A 136 17.24 -45.22 -3.37
CA ALA A 136 18.13 -46.36 -3.14
C ALA A 136 17.99 -47.00 -1.75
N LEU A 137 17.12 -46.47 -0.89
CA LEU A 137 16.90 -46.92 0.48
C LEU A 137 15.45 -47.36 0.79
N CYS A 138 14.65 -47.63 -0.25
CA CYS A 138 13.35 -48.29 -0.11
C CYS A 138 13.22 -49.47 -1.08
#